data_AF-A0A4Q6G6I7-F1
#
_entry.id   AF-A0A4Q6G6I7-F1
#
_cell.length_a   1.000
_cell.length_b   1.000
_cell.length_c   1.000
_cell.angle_alpha   90.00
_cell.angle_beta   90.00
_cell.angle_gamma   90.00
#
_symmetry.space_group_name_H-M   'P 1'
#
loop_
_entity.id
_entity.type
_entity.pdbx_description
1 polymer ?
#
loop_
_entity_poly.entity_id
_entity_poly.type
_entity_poly.pdbx_seq_one_letter_code
_entity_poly.pdbx_strand_id
1 'polypeptide(L)'
;MVIYRLTENLFKKLKVPLQADPVASTGTLGDWYCNKIILNRQHFLLCVSSQTLLPVLVSGKAPLTFPSRLQEKLGEILLHLNIPTARIENELAQMNDWVFAKTASRSVVGAMNDYIRISKVMVESGLNIDDLSWRLLDIPFRPLGMKSSLYATAKAFGIEVHRKPLLSKVHPPLKLMKSDD
;
A
#
# COMPACT_ATOMS: atom_id res chain seq x y z
N MET A 1 -10.03 -12.37 6.46
CA MET A 1 -10.75 -11.09 6.61
C MET A 1 -9.75 -9.97 6.86
N VAL A 2 -9.97 -8.79 6.28
CA VAL A 2 -9.16 -7.58 6.55
C VAL A 2 -10.01 -6.40 7.01
N ILE A 3 -9.41 -5.47 7.74
CA ILE A 3 -10.06 -4.23 8.17
C ILE A 3 -9.61 -3.06 7.29
N TYR A 4 -10.57 -2.37 6.68
CA TYR A 4 -10.34 -1.08 6.04
C TYR A 4 -10.57 0.07 7.03
N ARG A 5 -9.48 0.69 7.45
CA ARG A 5 -9.43 1.81 8.40
C ARG A 5 -9.60 3.13 7.64
N LEU A 6 -10.80 3.69 7.65
CA LEU A 6 -11.12 4.87 6.84
C LEU A 6 -10.82 6.17 7.61
N THR A 7 -10.15 7.12 6.94
CA THR A 7 -10.11 8.49 7.46
C THR A 7 -11.51 9.10 7.47
N GLU A 8 -11.72 10.10 8.32
CA GLU A 8 -13.01 10.80 8.42
C GLU A 8 -13.47 11.37 7.07
N ASN A 9 -12.53 11.93 6.29
CA ASN A 9 -12.81 12.49 4.97
C ASN A 9 -13.28 11.42 3.96
N LEU A 10 -12.73 10.21 4.03
CA LEU A 10 -13.15 9.10 3.16
C LEU A 10 -14.46 8.49 3.65
N PHE A 11 -14.61 8.25 4.95
CA PHE A 11 -15.84 7.74 5.56
C PHE A 11 -17.05 8.62 5.23
N LYS A 12 -16.95 9.95 5.42
CA LYS A 12 -18.01 10.91 5.07
C LYS A 12 -18.42 10.83 3.60
N LYS A 13 -17.48 10.49 2.71
CA LYS A 13 -17.74 10.34 1.27
C LYS A 13 -18.41 9.01 0.93
N LEU A 14 -18.02 7.92 1.59
CA LEU A 14 -18.52 6.58 1.32
C LEU A 14 -19.88 6.30 1.98
N LYS A 15 -20.17 6.91 3.14
CA LYS A 15 -21.41 6.70 3.92
C LYS A 15 -21.68 5.22 4.22
N VAL A 16 -20.62 4.45 4.46
CA VAL A 16 -20.67 3.02 4.80
C VAL A 16 -20.78 2.81 6.30
N PRO A 17 -21.38 1.71 6.79
CA PRO A 17 -21.35 1.38 8.22
C PRO A 17 -19.91 1.15 8.68
N LEU A 18 -19.59 1.60 9.89
CA LEU A 18 -18.30 1.35 10.55
C LEU A 18 -18.50 0.42 11.75
N GLN A 19 -17.68 -0.62 11.85
CA GLN A 19 -17.60 -1.49 13.01
C GLN A 19 -16.72 -0.84 14.09
N ALA A 20 -17.22 -0.80 15.33
CA ALA A 20 -16.50 -0.22 16.47
C ALA A 20 -15.31 -1.09 16.89
N ASP A 21 -15.56 -2.38 17.10
CA ASP A 21 -14.59 -3.37 17.55
C ASP A 21 -14.47 -4.50 16.52
N PRO A 22 -13.74 -4.28 15.41
CA PRO A 22 -13.53 -5.31 14.41
C PRO A 22 -12.57 -6.40 14.92
N VAL A 23 -12.83 -7.64 14.54
CA VAL A 23 -11.88 -8.75 14.74
C VAL A 23 -10.62 -8.47 13.93
N ALA A 24 -9.45 -8.72 14.53
CA ALA A 24 -8.15 -8.41 13.94
C ALA A 24 -7.98 -9.00 12.53
N SER A 25 -7.33 -8.23 11.65
CA SER A 25 -7.01 -8.69 10.29
C SER A 25 -6.14 -9.94 10.31
N THR A 26 -6.43 -10.88 9.41
CA THR A 26 -5.69 -12.15 9.28
C THR A 26 -4.56 -12.12 8.25
N GLY A 27 -4.51 -11.08 7.40
CA GLY A 27 -3.48 -10.91 6.37
C GLY A 27 -2.11 -10.49 6.94
N THR A 28 -1.05 -10.88 6.25
CA THR A 28 0.35 -10.53 6.56
C THR A 28 0.56 -9.01 6.59
N LEU A 29 -0.18 -8.27 5.77
CA LEU A 29 -0.12 -6.82 5.68
C LEU A 29 -1.04 -6.11 6.69
N GLY A 30 -1.84 -6.87 7.44
CA GLY A 30 -2.74 -6.36 8.48
C GLY A 30 -3.83 -5.43 7.94
N ASP A 31 -4.25 -4.49 8.79
CA ASP A 31 -5.26 -3.48 8.45
C ASP A 31 -4.78 -2.54 7.33
N TRP A 32 -5.73 -2.04 6.55
CA TRP A 32 -5.49 -1.09 5.47
C TRP A 32 -6.04 0.30 5.78
N TYR A 33 -5.15 1.27 5.98
CA TYR A 33 -5.50 2.66 6.26
C TYR A 33 -5.73 3.41 4.96
N CYS A 34 -6.97 3.82 4.70
CA CYS A 34 -7.35 4.40 3.42
C CYS A 34 -7.79 5.86 3.56
N ASN A 35 -7.26 6.70 2.67
CA ASN A 35 -7.63 8.10 2.55
C ASN A 35 -7.86 8.49 1.09
N LYS A 36 -8.69 9.50 0.88
CA LYS A 36 -8.85 10.12 -0.45
C LYS A 36 -7.73 11.14 -0.67
N ILE A 37 -7.10 11.07 -1.84
CA ILE A 37 -6.13 12.05 -2.32
C ILE A 37 -6.55 12.59 -3.70
N ILE A 38 -6.14 13.82 -4.01
CA ILE A 38 -6.31 14.42 -5.33
C ILE A 38 -4.90 14.73 -5.84
N LEU A 39 -4.56 14.19 -7.01
CA LEU A 39 -3.27 14.38 -7.67
C LEU A 39 -3.54 14.83 -9.10
N ASN A 40 -2.94 15.94 -9.53
CA ASN A 40 -3.17 16.55 -10.86
C ASN A 40 -4.67 16.58 -11.27
N ARG A 41 -5.52 17.08 -10.37
CA ARG A 41 -7.00 17.19 -10.54
C ARG A 41 -7.73 15.85 -10.68
N GLN A 42 -7.06 14.72 -10.52
CA GLN A 42 -7.65 13.39 -10.54
C GLN A 42 -7.82 12.84 -9.12
N HIS A 43 -8.91 12.11 -8.88
CA HIS A 43 -9.19 11.50 -7.59
C HIS A 43 -8.54 10.11 -7.48
N PHE A 44 -7.90 9.85 -6.35
CA PHE A 44 -7.34 8.56 -5.97
C PHE A 44 -7.69 8.20 -4.53
N LEU A 45 -7.58 6.93 -4.20
CA LEU A 45 -7.46 6.46 -2.84
C LEU A 45 -6.02 6.00 -2.62
N LEU A 46 -5.45 6.43 -1.50
CA LEU A 46 -4.19 5.90 -0.98
C LEU A 46 -4.55 4.98 0.19
N CYS A 47 -4.22 3.70 0.05
CA CYS A 47 -4.34 2.72 1.12
C CYS A 47 -2.96 2.29 1.59
N VAL A 48 -2.75 2.24 2.91
CA VAL A 48 -1.45 1.98 3.53
C VAL A 48 -1.59 0.80 4.49
N SER A 49 -0.77 -0.24 4.29
CA SER A 49 -0.70 -1.39 5.19
C SER A 49 -0.26 -0.96 6.59
N SER A 50 -0.91 -1.49 7.63
CA SER A 50 -0.57 -1.23 9.03
C SER A 50 0.75 -1.89 9.47
N GLN A 51 1.13 -2.99 8.83
CA GLN A 51 2.32 -3.79 9.21
C GLN A 51 3.58 -3.28 8.52
N THR A 52 3.49 -2.91 7.24
CA THR A 52 4.68 -2.62 6.42
C THR A 52 4.69 -1.21 5.86
N LEU A 53 3.65 -0.42 6.13
CA LEU A 53 3.39 0.88 5.50
C LEU A 53 3.37 0.82 3.97
N LEU A 54 3.11 -0.34 3.37
CA LEU A 54 3.01 -0.49 1.92
C LEU A 54 1.92 0.44 1.37
N PRO A 55 2.27 1.45 0.55
CA PRO A 55 1.30 2.32 -0.07
C PRO A 55 0.78 1.68 -1.36
N VAL A 56 -0.53 1.74 -1.56
CA VAL A 56 -1.17 1.36 -2.81
C VAL A 56 -2.09 2.49 -3.24
N LEU A 57 -1.83 3.02 -4.44
CA LEU A 57 -2.66 4.03 -5.09
C LEU A 57 -3.64 3.35 -6.03
N VAL A 58 -4.93 3.62 -5.85
CA VAL A 58 -5.99 3.16 -6.76
C VAL A 58 -6.84 4.34 -7.20
N SER A 59 -7.46 4.24 -8.38
CA SER A 59 -8.35 5.30 -8.88
C SER A 59 -9.50 5.58 -7.91
N GLY A 60 -9.87 6.85 -7.75
CA GLY A 60 -10.98 7.28 -6.89
C GLY A 60 -12.37 7.12 -7.51
N LYS A 61 -12.48 6.61 -8.75
CA LYS A 61 -13.76 6.26 -9.39
C LYS A 61 -14.49 5.18 -8.59
N ALA A 62 -15.82 5.14 -8.61
CA ALA A 62 -16.65 4.12 -7.96
C ALA A 62 -16.12 3.70 -6.57
N PRO A 63 -16.02 4.62 -5.61
CA PRO A 63 -15.16 4.47 -4.45
C PRO A 63 -15.61 3.37 -3.48
N LEU A 64 -16.80 2.78 -3.62
CA LEU A 64 -17.22 1.60 -2.87
C LEU A 64 -16.58 0.29 -3.37
N THR A 65 -16.18 0.24 -4.65
CA THR A 65 -15.52 -0.91 -5.28
C THR A 65 -14.00 -0.86 -5.16
N PHE A 66 -13.47 0.03 -4.33
CA PHE A 66 -12.03 0.13 -4.13
C PHE A 66 -11.36 -1.13 -3.56
N PRO A 67 -12.01 -1.97 -2.71
CA PRO A 67 -11.35 -3.16 -2.19
C PRO A 67 -10.86 -4.09 -3.29
N SER A 68 -11.67 -4.37 -4.32
CA SER A 68 -11.29 -5.22 -5.46
C SER A 68 -10.11 -4.64 -6.24
N ARG A 69 -10.12 -3.33 -6.52
CA ARG A 69 -9.00 -2.66 -7.23
C ARG A 69 -7.73 -2.58 -6.39
N LEU A 70 -7.89 -2.49 -5.06
CA LEU A 70 -6.75 -2.57 -4.14
C LEU A 70 -6.13 -3.97 -4.18
N GLN A 71 -6.95 -5.04 -4.17
CA GLN A 71 -6.47 -6.41 -4.30
C GLN A 71 -5.71 -6.62 -5.62
N GLU A 72 -6.29 -6.19 -6.75
CA GLU A 72 -5.66 -6.27 -8.07
C GLU A 72 -4.29 -5.57 -8.06
N LYS A 73 -4.25 -4.30 -7.62
CA LYS A 73 -3.01 -3.52 -7.61
C LYS A 73 -1.98 -4.06 -6.62
N LEU A 74 -2.44 -4.59 -5.50
CA LEU A 74 -1.57 -5.26 -4.53
C LEU A 74 -0.93 -6.50 -5.15
N GLY A 75 -1.69 -7.33 -5.87
CA GLY A 75 -1.17 -8.51 -6.56
C GLY A 75 -0.03 -8.16 -7.50
N GLU A 76 -0.19 -7.12 -8.32
CA GLU A 76 0.87 -6.61 -9.21
C GLU A 76 2.14 -6.21 -8.43
N ILE A 77 1.98 -5.48 -7.32
CA ILE A 77 3.10 -5.04 -6.49
C ILE A 77 3.81 -6.25 -5.88
N LEU A 78 3.07 -7.20 -5.29
CA LEU A 78 3.67 -8.36 -4.63
C LEU A 78 4.39 -9.27 -5.65
N LEU A 79 3.85 -9.43 -6.85
CA LEU A 79 4.52 -10.13 -7.95
C LEU A 79 5.83 -9.44 -8.32
N HIS A 80 5.85 -8.11 -8.41
CA HIS A 80 7.06 -7.32 -8.70
C HIS A 80 8.11 -7.44 -7.60
N LEU A 81 7.68 -7.67 -6.36
CA LEU A 81 8.57 -7.96 -5.22
C LEU A 81 9.09 -9.41 -5.21
N ASN A 82 8.77 -10.20 -6.23
CA ASN A 82 9.12 -11.63 -6.35
C ASN A 82 8.59 -12.47 -5.19
N ILE A 83 7.43 -12.10 -4.64
CA ILE A 83 6.75 -12.92 -3.64
C ILE A 83 6.15 -14.15 -4.34
N PRO A 84 6.34 -15.37 -3.81
CA PRO A 84 5.78 -16.57 -4.42
C PRO A 84 4.27 -16.48 -4.59
N THR A 85 3.76 -16.90 -5.76
CA THR A 85 2.33 -16.82 -6.11
C THR A 85 1.42 -17.39 -5.03
N ALA A 86 1.77 -18.54 -4.43
CA ALA A 86 0.99 -19.14 -3.34
C ALA A 86 0.84 -18.23 -2.11
N ARG A 87 1.84 -17.40 -1.79
CA ARG A 87 1.75 -16.41 -0.69
C ARG A 87 0.91 -15.20 -1.08
N ILE A 88 0.99 -14.78 -2.35
CA ILE A 88 0.15 -13.72 -2.89
C ILE A 88 -1.32 -14.14 -2.87
N GLU A 89 -1.64 -15.32 -3.39
CA GLU A 89 -3.00 -15.87 -3.43
C GLU A 89 -3.60 -15.97 -2.02
N ASN A 90 -2.82 -16.43 -1.04
CA ASN A 90 -3.27 -16.46 0.35
C ASN A 90 -3.57 -15.04 0.86
N GLU A 91 -2.66 -14.08 0.68
CA GLU A 91 -2.87 -12.70 1.11
C GLU A 91 -4.12 -12.08 0.47
N LEU A 92 -4.30 -12.24 -0.84
CA LEU A 92 -5.46 -11.71 -1.57
C LEU A 92 -6.75 -12.42 -1.15
N ALA A 93 -6.72 -13.72 -0.87
CA ALA A 93 -7.88 -14.45 -0.35
C ALA A 93 -8.35 -13.90 1.00
N GLN A 94 -7.43 -13.45 1.87
CA GLN A 94 -7.81 -12.82 3.15
C GLN A 94 -8.59 -11.52 2.95
N MET A 95 -8.39 -10.85 1.81
CA MET A 95 -9.05 -9.60 1.47
C MET A 95 -10.44 -9.80 0.86
N ASN A 96 -10.89 -11.02 0.59
CA ASN A 96 -12.24 -11.30 0.05
C ASN A 96 -13.36 -11.13 1.06
N ASP A 97 -13.01 -11.03 2.34
CA ASP A 97 -13.92 -10.70 3.43
C ASP A 97 -13.36 -9.47 4.15
N TRP A 98 -14.20 -8.46 4.36
CA TRP A 98 -13.74 -7.19 4.92
C TRP A 98 -14.82 -6.42 5.67
N VAL A 99 -14.35 -5.58 6.59
CA VAL A 99 -15.17 -4.62 7.34
C VAL A 99 -14.54 -3.23 7.29
N PHE A 100 -15.36 -2.20 7.43
CA PHE A 100 -14.88 -0.83 7.59
C PHE A 100 -14.82 -0.45 9.07
N ALA A 101 -13.77 0.27 9.47
CA ALA A 101 -13.63 0.76 10.84
C ALA A 101 -12.95 2.15 10.84
N LYS A 102 -13.00 2.83 12.00
CA LYS A 102 -12.22 4.06 12.22
C LYS A 102 -10.73 3.75 12.29
N THR A 103 -9.90 4.74 11.94
CA THR A 103 -8.45 4.66 12.14
C THR A 103 -8.09 4.40 13.60
N ALA A 104 -7.07 3.56 13.85
CA ALA A 104 -6.66 3.16 15.20
C ALA A 104 -5.17 3.47 15.51
N SER A 105 -4.34 3.69 14.50
CA SER A 105 -2.90 3.98 14.66
C SER A 105 -2.54 5.37 14.15
N ARG A 106 -2.15 6.26 15.06
CA ARG A 106 -1.63 7.60 14.73
C ARG A 106 -0.32 7.53 13.94
N SER A 107 0.49 6.49 14.17
CA SER A 107 1.76 6.29 13.45
C SER A 107 1.52 6.00 11.97
N VAL A 108 0.59 5.08 11.66
CA VAL A 108 0.23 4.75 10.26
C VAL A 108 -0.44 5.95 9.58
N VAL A 109 -1.32 6.67 10.29
CA VAL A 109 -1.92 7.91 9.77
C VAL A 109 -0.88 8.99 9.48
N GLY A 110 0.14 9.12 10.34
CA GLY A 110 1.28 10.01 10.10
C GLY A 110 2.01 9.68 8.81
N ALA A 111 2.41 8.41 8.63
CA ALA A 111 3.06 7.94 7.42
C ALA A 111 2.19 8.13 6.16
N MET A 112 0.89 7.84 6.25
CA MET A 112 -0.07 8.08 5.16
C MET A 112 -0.15 9.57 4.79
N ASN A 113 -0.10 10.48 5.76
CA ASN A 113 -0.07 11.92 5.49
C ASN A 113 1.24 12.37 4.84
N ASP A 114 2.37 11.79 5.23
CA ASP A 114 3.65 12.03 4.58
C ASP A 114 3.64 11.53 3.13
N TYR A 115 3.10 10.33 2.88
CA TYR A 115 2.87 9.84 1.52
C TYR A 115 2.02 10.81 0.68
N ILE A 116 0.94 11.35 1.24
CA ILE A 116 0.10 12.35 0.56
C ILE A 116 0.91 13.60 0.20
N ARG A 117 1.73 14.12 1.12
CA ARG A 117 2.57 15.30 0.87
C ARG A 117 3.60 15.03 -0.23
N ILE A 118 4.31 13.92 -0.14
CA ILE A 118 5.35 13.54 -1.10
C ILE A 118 4.75 13.32 -2.48
N SER A 119 3.59 12.65 -2.56
CA SER A 119 2.88 12.41 -3.82
C SER A 119 2.53 13.71 -4.55
N LYS A 120 2.06 14.73 -3.82
CA LYS A 120 1.75 16.04 -4.40
C LYS A 120 2.99 16.68 -5.01
N VAL A 121 4.08 16.75 -4.24
CA VAL A 121 5.35 17.35 -4.68
C VAL A 121 5.89 16.64 -5.93
N MET A 122 5.90 15.31 -5.94
CA MET A 122 6.42 14.53 -7.07
C MET A 122 5.58 14.73 -8.34
N VAL A 123 4.25 14.71 -8.21
CA VAL A 123 3.34 14.93 -9.35
C VAL A 123 3.41 16.37 -9.87
N GLU A 124 3.50 17.36 -8.97
CA GLU A 124 3.70 18.77 -9.34
C GLU A 124 5.05 18.99 -10.04
N SER A 125 6.05 18.16 -9.72
CA SER A 125 7.37 18.16 -10.39
C SER A 125 7.37 17.41 -11.73
N GLY A 126 6.22 16.91 -12.19
CA GLY A 126 6.06 16.24 -13.48
C GLY A 126 6.13 14.71 -13.45
N LEU A 127 6.24 14.08 -12.27
CA LEU A 127 6.18 12.61 -12.18
C LEU A 127 4.77 12.13 -12.53
N ASN A 128 4.66 11.15 -13.43
CA ASN A 128 3.38 10.54 -13.73
C ASN A 128 2.91 9.61 -12.58
N ILE A 129 1.64 9.24 -12.58
CA ILE A 129 1.00 8.47 -11.49
C ILE A 129 1.52 7.03 -11.41
N ASP A 130 1.88 6.42 -12.54
CA ASP A 130 2.39 5.06 -12.58
C ASP A 130 3.78 4.99 -11.92
N ASP A 131 4.67 5.92 -12.28
CA ASP A 131 5.99 6.06 -11.66
C ASP A 131 5.90 6.46 -10.19
N LEU A 132 4.92 7.31 -9.83
CA LEU A 132 4.67 7.67 -8.43
C LEU A 132 4.44 6.41 -7.59
N SER A 133 3.57 5.52 -8.04
CA SER A 133 3.21 4.31 -7.29
C SER A 133 4.44 3.48 -6.91
N TRP A 134 5.39 3.32 -7.84
CA TRP A 134 6.65 2.64 -7.59
C TRP A 134 7.60 3.45 -6.72
N ARG A 135 7.66 4.78 -6.92
CA ARG A 135 8.53 5.66 -6.16
C ARG A 135 8.19 5.67 -4.67
N LEU A 136 6.91 5.58 -4.32
CA LEU A 136 6.46 5.56 -2.94
C LEU A 136 6.94 4.32 -2.16
N LEU A 137 7.17 3.19 -2.84
CA LEU A 137 7.60 1.94 -2.19
C LEU A 137 9.00 2.06 -1.56
N ASP A 138 9.87 2.90 -2.11
CA ASP A 138 11.27 3.01 -1.68
C ASP A 138 11.51 4.14 -0.65
N ILE A 139 10.46 4.85 -0.24
CA ILE A 139 10.59 5.94 0.73
C ILE A 139 10.82 5.35 2.12
N PRO A 140 11.92 5.72 2.81
CA PRO A 140 12.19 5.24 4.16
C PRO A 140 11.29 5.95 5.18
N PHE A 141 10.75 5.17 6.13
CA PHE A 141 9.90 5.69 7.20
C PHE A 141 10.46 5.36 8.58
N ARG A 142 10.38 6.34 9.49
CA ARG A 142 10.85 6.16 10.87
C ARG A 142 10.16 5.01 11.62
N PRO A 143 8.82 4.80 11.52
CA PRO A 143 8.18 3.63 12.12
C PRO A 143 8.73 2.27 11.65
N LEU A 144 9.39 2.23 10.50
CA LEU A 144 10.05 1.03 9.96
C LEU A 144 11.55 0.98 10.30
N GLY A 145 12.04 1.81 11.23
CA GLY A 145 13.47 1.92 11.54
C GLY A 145 14.28 2.48 10.37
N MET A 146 13.74 3.47 9.66
CA MET A 146 14.33 4.08 8.46
C MET A 146 14.47 3.13 7.26
N LYS A 147 13.69 2.04 7.24
CA LYS A 147 13.56 1.15 6.10
C LYS A 147 12.38 1.58 5.23
N SER A 148 12.43 1.21 3.95
CA SER A 148 11.34 1.45 3.01
C SER A 148 10.23 0.41 3.18
N SER A 149 9.03 0.73 2.72
CA SER A 149 7.89 -0.20 2.74
C SER A 149 8.10 -1.38 1.80
N LEU A 150 8.86 -1.19 0.71
CA LEU A 150 9.37 -2.28 -0.13
C LEU A 150 10.14 -3.31 0.68
N TYR A 151 11.14 -2.85 1.44
CA TYR A 151 11.97 -3.72 2.28
C TYR A 151 11.11 -4.42 3.34
N ALA A 152 10.26 -3.66 4.03
CA ALA A 152 9.42 -4.20 5.10
C ALA A 152 8.44 -5.25 4.59
N THR A 153 7.86 -5.03 3.40
CA THR A 153 6.94 -5.96 2.75
C THR A 153 7.63 -7.25 2.34
N ALA A 154 8.75 -7.16 1.61
CA ALA A 154 9.51 -8.35 1.23
C ALA A 154 9.92 -9.16 2.47
N LYS A 155 10.42 -8.50 3.53
CA LYS A 155 10.75 -9.17 4.80
C LYS A 155 9.54 -9.84 5.46
N ALA A 156 8.37 -9.19 5.47
CA ALA A 156 7.14 -9.75 6.04
C ALA A 156 6.70 -11.02 5.30
N PHE A 157 6.95 -11.08 3.98
CA PHE A 157 6.75 -12.27 3.16
C PHE A 157 7.97 -13.19 3.11
N GLY A 158 8.94 -13.05 4.02
CA GLY A 158 10.10 -13.95 4.12
C GLY A 158 11.04 -13.93 2.92
N ILE A 159 11.05 -12.84 2.15
CA ILE A 159 11.97 -12.62 1.03
C ILE A 159 13.17 -11.84 1.52
N GLU A 160 14.37 -12.37 1.28
CA GLU A 160 15.60 -11.67 1.56
C GLU A 160 15.84 -10.55 0.53
N VAL A 161 15.83 -9.31 0.99
CA VAL A 161 16.14 -8.16 0.13
C VAL A 161 17.65 -7.93 0.13
N HIS A 162 18.32 -8.50 -0.85
CA HIS A 162 19.75 -8.28 -1.09
C HIS A 162 19.96 -7.12 -2.09
N ARG A 163 19.63 -5.86 -1.75
CA ARG A 163 20.06 -4.71 -2.59
C ARG A 163 20.04 -3.33 -1.90
N LYS A 164 20.99 -2.48 -2.32
CA LYS A 164 21.08 -1.02 -2.08
C LYS A 164 19.82 -0.28 -2.57
N PRO A 165 19.46 0.88 -1.97
CA PRO A 165 18.23 1.64 -2.27
C PRO A 165 18.08 1.93 -3.78
N LEU A 166 16.85 1.82 -4.29
CA LEU A 166 16.48 1.91 -5.71
C LEU A 166 16.52 3.34 -6.26
N LEU A 167 17.21 4.28 -5.60
CA LEU A 167 17.22 5.69 -6.02
C LEU A 167 17.97 5.96 -7.33
N SER A 168 18.62 4.99 -7.98
CA SER A 168 19.48 5.30 -9.12
C SER A 168 18.86 5.20 -10.52
N LYS A 169 17.76 4.46 -10.76
CA LYS A 169 17.21 4.33 -12.13
C LYS A 169 15.70 4.07 -12.12
N VAL A 170 14.95 5.03 -12.64
CA VAL A 170 13.57 4.86 -13.15
C VAL A 170 13.58 3.59 -14.03
N HIS A 171 12.72 2.60 -13.74
CA HIS A 171 12.81 1.15 -14.05
C HIS A 171 12.96 0.76 -15.54
N PRO A 172 13.32 -0.51 -15.94
CA PRO A 172 13.36 -1.81 -15.19
C PRO A 172 14.69 -2.63 -15.37
N PRO A 173 14.82 -3.92 -14.94
CA PRO A 173 14.13 -4.70 -13.89
C PRO A 173 15.08 -5.12 -12.74
N LEU A 174 14.50 -5.69 -11.67
CA LEU A 174 15.21 -6.64 -10.81
C LEU A 174 15.73 -7.79 -11.68
N LYS A 175 17.04 -7.81 -11.96
CA LYS A 175 17.72 -9.06 -12.29
C LYS A 175 17.70 -9.92 -11.02
N LEU A 176 16.76 -10.85 -10.97
CA LEU A 176 16.93 -12.06 -10.17
C LEU A 176 18.19 -12.76 -10.70
N MET A 177 19.23 -12.81 -9.87
CA MET A 177 20.28 -13.79 -10.07
C MET A 177 19.62 -15.16 -9.91
N LYS A 178 19.58 -15.92 -11.00
CA LYS A 178 19.45 -17.37 -10.88
C LYS A 178 20.71 -17.83 -10.15
N SER A 179 20.53 -18.49 -9.01
CA SER A 179 21.53 -19.40 -8.48
C SER A 179 21.68 -20.56 -9.48
N ASP A 180 22.91 -20.70 -9.97
CA ASP A 180 23.61 -21.88 -10.49
C ASP A 180 22.79 -23.04 -11.06
N ASP A 181 23.10 -23.37 -12.32
CA ASP A 181 23.62 -24.69 -12.70
C ASP A 181 24.91 -24.48 -13.52
#